data_AF-A0A6M5YZD7-F1
#
_entry.id   AF-A0A6M5YZD7-F1
#
_cell.length_a   1.000
_cell.length_b   1.000
_cell.length_c   1.000
_cell.angle_alpha   90.00
_cell.angle_beta   90.00
_cell.angle_gamma   90.00
#
_symmetry.space_group_name_H-M   'P 1'
#
loop_
_entity.id
_entity.type
_entity.pdbx_description
1 polymer ?
#
loop_
_entity_poly.entity_id
_entity_poly.type
_entity_poly.pdbx_seq_one_letter_code
_entity_poly.pdbx_strand_id
1 'polypeptide(L)'
;MKELLLQLLQRLQAIGTRNGEIYDTECRDAMAAAVFSTFLLPEAEYQFPKEFGLCTADANQAVRGALLEYVTAARELAPVARLCTFQQRLAALQDVSVITTDGGTYDEFFGSYAACLYGEDGEWLGEEPSPNIDQSCRQRPERPSHSQPSEPGWWE
;
A
#
# COMPACT_ATOMS: atom_id res chain seq x y z
N MET A 1 -4.17 7.76 -8.94
CA MET A 1 -3.71 7.34 -7.60
C MET A 1 -2.78 8.32 -6.93
N LYS A 2 -1.67 8.72 -7.56
CA LYS A 2 -0.67 9.63 -6.94
C LYS A 2 -1.29 10.84 -6.23
N GLU A 3 -2.21 11.53 -6.88
CA GLU A 3 -2.89 12.70 -6.30
C GLU A 3 -3.71 12.35 -5.05
N LEU A 4 -4.47 11.25 -5.07
CA LEU A 4 -5.24 10.81 -3.89
C LEU A 4 -4.31 10.43 -2.72
N LEU A 5 -3.19 9.76 -3.03
CA LEU A 5 -2.19 9.42 -2.02
C LEU A 5 -1.56 10.69 -1.44
N LEU A 6 -1.19 11.67 -2.28
CA LEU A 6 -0.63 12.94 -1.84
C LEU A 6 -1.58 13.66 -0.88
N GLN A 7 -2.87 13.74 -1.23
CA GLN A 7 -3.89 14.36 -0.41
C GLN A 7 -4.07 13.66 0.94
N LEU A 8 -4.02 12.31 0.96
CA LEU A 8 -4.03 11.55 2.21
C LEU A 8 -2.82 11.93 3.08
N LEU A 9 -1.61 11.84 2.53
CA LEU A 9 -0.37 12.09 3.29
C LEU A 9 -0.33 13.52 3.84
N GLN A 10 -0.71 14.52 3.03
CA GLN A 10 -0.79 15.91 3.49
C GLN A 10 -1.77 16.09 4.66
N ARG A 11 -2.91 15.40 4.64
CA ARG A 11 -3.89 15.47 5.72
C ARG A 11 -3.40 14.79 6.99
N LEU A 12 -2.79 13.60 6.88
CA LEU A 12 -2.22 12.91 8.03
C LEU A 12 -1.08 13.73 8.64
N GLN A 13 -0.22 14.32 7.81
CA GLN A 13 0.83 15.20 8.27
C GLN A 13 0.27 16.44 8.98
N ALA A 14 -0.79 17.06 8.45
CA ALA A 14 -1.46 18.18 9.11
C ALA A 14 -2.04 17.78 10.48
N ILE A 15 -2.59 16.57 10.62
CA ILE A 15 -3.02 16.03 11.92
C ILE A 15 -1.82 15.87 12.86
N GLY A 16 -0.70 15.35 12.34
CA GLY A 16 0.56 15.15 13.07
C GLY A 16 1.19 16.42 13.61
N THR A 17 0.93 17.59 12.99
CA THR A 17 1.41 18.88 13.54
C THR A 17 0.83 19.22 14.91
N ARG A 18 -0.33 18.64 15.26
CA ARG A 18 -1.05 18.89 16.52
C ARG A 18 -1.12 17.66 17.41
N ASN A 19 -1.05 16.47 16.83
CA ASN A 19 -1.20 15.18 17.51
C ASN A 19 -0.05 14.28 17.09
N GLY A 20 1.08 14.36 17.81
CA GLY A 20 2.29 13.61 17.49
C GLY A 20 2.12 12.09 17.61
N GLU A 21 1.11 11.63 18.34
CA GLU A 21 0.78 10.22 18.54
C GLU A 21 0.41 9.50 17.23
N ILE A 22 0.13 10.24 16.16
CA ILE A 22 -0.10 9.66 14.83
C ILE A 22 1.12 8.86 14.32
N TYR A 23 2.32 9.20 14.81
CA TYR A 23 3.57 8.52 14.47
C TYR A 23 3.90 7.37 15.42
N ASP A 24 3.10 7.15 16.46
CA ASP A 24 3.29 6.02 17.38
C ASP A 24 2.94 4.71 16.67
N THR A 25 3.66 3.65 17.02
CA THR A 25 3.51 2.33 16.41
C THR A 25 2.05 1.84 16.43
N GLU A 26 1.35 2.00 17.56
CA GLU A 26 -0.04 1.56 17.69
C GLU A 26 -0.97 2.26 16.69
N CYS A 27 -0.77 3.57 16.47
CA CYS A 27 -1.55 4.32 15.50
C CYS A 27 -1.21 3.92 14.07
N ARG A 28 0.08 3.83 13.75
CA ARG A 28 0.56 3.44 12.42
C ARG A 28 0.05 2.06 12.02
N ASP A 29 0.12 1.10 12.94
CA ASP A 29 -0.38 -0.27 12.73
C ASP A 29 -1.90 -0.29 12.52
N ALA A 30 -2.66 0.47 13.31
CA ALA A 30 -4.11 0.57 13.15
C ALA A 30 -4.50 1.21 11.81
N MET A 31 -3.79 2.27 11.38
CA MET A 31 -4.01 2.90 10.08
C MET A 31 -3.65 1.96 8.92
N ALA A 32 -2.53 1.25 9.02
CA ALA A 32 -2.08 0.29 8.02
C ALA A 32 -3.07 -0.86 7.88
N ALA A 33 -3.54 -1.44 8.99
CA ALA A 33 -4.56 -2.49 8.98
C ALA A 33 -5.87 -2.02 8.33
N ALA A 34 -6.30 -0.78 8.60
CA ALA A 34 -7.51 -0.23 7.99
C ALA A 34 -7.39 -0.09 6.47
N VAL A 35 -6.26 0.40 5.96
CA VAL A 35 -6.03 0.50 4.50
C VAL A 35 -5.87 -0.88 3.88
N PHE A 36 -5.20 -1.80 4.58
CA PHE A 36 -5.01 -3.17 4.12
C PHE A 36 -6.36 -3.86 3.87
N SER A 37 -7.21 -3.97 4.88
CA SER A 37 -8.48 -4.70 4.80
C SER A 37 -9.58 -3.99 4.01
N THR A 38 -9.39 -2.73 3.59
CA THR A 38 -10.41 -1.98 2.83
C THR A 38 -10.01 -1.68 1.39
N PHE A 39 -8.72 -1.50 1.10
CA PHE A 39 -8.24 -1.14 -0.22
C PHE A 39 -7.35 -2.21 -0.85
N LEU A 40 -6.35 -2.70 -0.12
CA LEU A 40 -5.39 -3.68 -0.66
C LEU A 40 -6.04 -5.05 -0.83
N LEU A 41 -6.66 -5.56 0.24
CA LEU A 41 -7.39 -6.81 0.29
C LEU A 41 -8.80 -6.55 0.85
N PRO A 42 -9.74 -6.04 0.04
CA PRO A 42 -11.05 -5.61 0.52
C PRO A 42 -11.85 -6.78 1.12
N GLU A 43 -12.07 -6.73 2.42
CA GLU A 43 -12.93 -7.64 3.16
C GLU A 43 -14.36 -7.08 3.20
N ALA A 44 -15.36 -7.90 2.85
CA ALA A 44 -16.75 -7.45 2.72
C ALA A 44 -17.37 -6.93 4.03
N GLU A 45 -16.94 -7.46 5.17
CA GLU A 45 -17.49 -7.16 6.49
C GLU A 45 -16.55 -6.32 7.38
N TYR A 46 -15.46 -5.79 6.81
CA TYR A 46 -14.51 -5.02 7.60
C TYR A 46 -15.14 -3.75 8.15
N GLN A 47 -15.13 -3.62 9.48
CA GLN A 47 -15.60 -2.44 10.16
C GLN A 47 -14.45 -1.47 10.34
N PHE A 48 -14.60 -0.29 9.73
CA PHE A 48 -13.60 0.76 9.86
C PHE A 48 -13.46 1.19 11.34
N PRO A 49 -12.24 1.14 11.92
CA PRO A 49 -12.05 1.42 13.32
C PRO A 49 -12.48 2.85 13.69
N LYS A 50 -12.96 3.01 14.91
CA LYS A 50 -13.30 4.31 15.50
C LYS A 50 -12.12 4.95 16.21
N GLU A 51 -11.19 4.12 16.67
CA GLU A 51 -10.01 4.50 17.43
C GLU A 51 -8.76 3.96 16.72
N PHE A 52 -7.74 4.80 16.71
CA PHE A 52 -6.42 4.61 16.12
C PHE A 52 -5.34 4.85 17.17
N GLY A 53 -5.65 4.81 18.47
CA GLY A 53 -4.66 5.01 19.54
C GLY A 53 -4.26 6.46 19.79
N LEU A 54 -4.97 7.46 19.23
CA LEU A 54 -4.69 8.87 19.56
C LEU A 54 -5.36 9.27 20.89
N CYS A 55 -4.75 10.21 21.61
CA CYS A 55 -5.21 10.64 22.94
C CYS A 55 -6.60 11.30 22.96
N THR A 56 -7.08 11.85 21.84
CA THR A 56 -8.35 12.57 21.78
C THR A 56 -9.31 11.97 20.75
N ALA A 57 -10.61 12.01 21.04
CA ALA A 57 -11.65 11.54 20.12
C ALA A 57 -11.63 12.31 18.79
N ASP A 58 -11.38 13.62 18.84
CA ASP A 58 -11.32 14.48 17.65
C ASP A 58 -10.16 14.09 16.73
N ALA A 59 -8.98 13.75 17.30
CA ALA A 59 -7.84 13.32 16.51
C ALA A 59 -8.08 11.95 15.86
N ASN A 60 -8.67 11.01 16.60
CA ASN A 60 -9.10 9.71 16.05
C ASN A 60 -10.12 9.90 14.91
N GLN A 61 -11.10 10.79 15.10
CA GLN A 61 -12.09 11.09 14.07
C GLN A 61 -11.46 11.74 12.83
N ALA A 62 -10.46 12.61 13.00
CA ALA A 62 -9.74 13.25 11.91
C ALA A 62 -8.98 12.22 11.06
N VAL A 63 -8.22 11.31 11.70
CA VAL A 63 -7.53 10.20 11.03
C VAL A 63 -8.53 9.31 10.31
N ARG A 64 -9.60 8.91 11.01
CA ARG A 64 -10.67 8.09 10.44
C ARG A 64 -11.27 8.73 9.19
N GLY A 65 -11.57 10.03 9.23
CA GLY A 65 -12.14 10.78 8.12
C GLY A 65 -11.19 10.81 6.91
N ALA A 66 -9.91 11.12 7.15
CA ALA A 66 -8.90 11.15 6.09
C ALA A 66 -8.74 9.81 5.39
N LEU A 67 -8.66 8.71 6.17
CA LEU A 67 -8.54 7.38 5.60
C LEU A 67 -9.82 6.95 4.88
N LEU A 68 -11.01 7.22 5.44
CA LEU A 68 -12.28 6.83 4.81
C LEU A 68 -12.50 7.50 3.46
N GLU A 69 -12.15 8.79 3.36
CA GLU A 69 -12.23 9.52 2.10
C GLU A 69 -11.26 8.96 1.07
N TYR A 70 -10.01 8.69 1.48
CA TYR A 70 -9.02 8.05 0.62
C TYR A 70 -9.49 6.69 0.12
N VAL A 71 -9.88 5.77 1.01
CA VAL A 71 -10.22 4.39 0.59
C VAL A 71 -11.48 4.36 -0.28
N THR A 72 -12.44 5.24 -0.03
CA THR A 72 -13.62 5.39 -0.90
C THR A 72 -13.20 5.80 -2.31
N ALA A 73 -12.46 6.91 -2.43
CA ALA A 73 -12.01 7.41 -3.73
C ALA A 73 -11.04 6.45 -4.45
N ALA A 74 -10.14 5.82 -3.70
CA ALA A 74 -9.17 4.88 -4.23
C ALA A 74 -9.85 3.61 -4.76
N ARG A 75 -10.87 3.10 -4.08
CA ARG A 75 -11.66 1.94 -4.55
C ARG A 75 -12.42 2.24 -5.84
N GLU A 76 -12.98 3.45 -5.96
CA GLU A 76 -13.65 3.89 -7.19
C GLU A 76 -12.66 4.07 -8.35
N LEU A 77 -11.48 4.64 -8.06
CA LEU A 77 -10.46 4.92 -9.08
C LEU A 77 -9.69 3.67 -9.51
N ALA A 78 -9.52 2.67 -8.64
CA ALA A 78 -8.68 1.51 -8.90
C ALA A 78 -9.05 0.75 -10.20
N PRO A 79 -10.32 0.41 -10.49
CA PRO A 79 -10.69 -0.21 -11.77
C PRO A 79 -10.35 0.67 -12.98
N VAL A 80 -10.59 1.98 -12.90
CA VAL A 80 -10.30 2.95 -13.98
C VAL A 80 -8.80 3.03 -14.24
N ALA A 81 -7.99 2.99 -13.18
CA ALA A 81 -6.53 2.97 -13.23
C ALA A 81 -5.95 1.56 -13.49
N ARG A 82 -6.78 0.54 -13.73
CA ARG A 82 -6.40 -0.86 -13.95
C ARG A 82 -5.56 -1.46 -12.82
N LEU A 83 -5.85 -1.07 -11.57
CA LEU A 83 -5.26 -1.62 -10.35
C LEU A 83 -6.09 -2.81 -9.87
N CYS A 84 -6.00 -3.90 -10.63
CA CYS A 84 -6.82 -5.09 -10.48
C CYS A 84 -6.26 -6.07 -9.44
N THR A 85 -4.94 -6.05 -9.20
CA THR A 85 -4.26 -6.97 -8.28
C THR A 85 -3.86 -6.29 -6.98
N PHE A 86 -3.67 -7.08 -5.92
CA PHE A 86 -3.10 -6.64 -4.65
C PHE A 86 -1.77 -5.90 -4.87
N GLN A 87 -0.86 -6.50 -5.65
CA GLN A 87 0.46 -5.92 -5.91
C GLN A 87 0.37 -4.57 -6.64
N GLN A 88 -0.55 -4.42 -7.61
CA GLN A 88 -0.76 -3.14 -8.30
C GLN A 88 -1.27 -2.06 -7.35
N ARG A 89 -2.21 -2.40 -6.47
CA ARG A 89 -2.72 -1.48 -5.45
C ARG A 89 -1.66 -1.12 -4.43
N LEU A 90 -0.88 -2.11 -3.98
CA LEU A 90 0.23 -1.89 -3.06
C LEU A 90 1.31 -0.99 -3.66
N ALA A 91 1.70 -1.23 -4.91
CA ALA A 91 2.66 -0.39 -5.61
C ALA A 91 2.16 1.07 -5.78
N ALA A 92 0.86 1.25 -6.02
CA ALA A 92 0.26 2.58 -6.11
C ALA A 92 0.16 3.29 -4.75
N LEU A 93 -0.01 2.53 -3.67
CA LEU A 93 -0.09 3.01 -2.29
C LEU A 93 1.30 3.37 -1.72
N GLN A 94 2.33 2.59 -2.05
CA GLN A 94 3.72 2.80 -1.63
C GLN A 94 4.57 3.53 -2.68
N ASP A 95 3.96 4.39 -3.50
CA ASP A 95 4.66 5.12 -4.56
C ASP A 95 5.61 6.16 -3.94
N VAL A 96 6.91 5.84 -3.95
CA VAL A 96 8.00 6.68 -3.40
C VAL A 96 8.16 8.04 -4.08
N SER A 97 7.52 8.24 -5.24
CA SER A 97 7.51 9.56 -5.90
C SER A 97 6.48 10.52 -5.31
N VAL A 98 5.59 10.03 -4.44
CA VAL A 98 4.57 10.84 -3.75
C VAL A 98 5.11 11.27 -2.39
N ILE A 99 5.43 12.56 -2.28
CA ILE A 99 6.06 13.17 -1.11
C ILE A 99 5.27 14.43 -0.77
N THR A 100 4.97 14.66 0.50
CA THR A 100 4.30 15.88 0.95
C THR A 100 5.22 17.10 0.81
N THR A 101 4.66 18.30 0.97
CA THR A 101 5.41 19.56 0.83
C THR A 101 6.57 19.67 1.81
N ASP A 102 6.48 19.06 3.00
CA ASP A 102 7.56 19.07 3.99
C ASP A 102 8.38 17.77 4.01
N GLY A 103 8.25 16.93 2.96
CA GLY A 103 9.09 15.75 2.78
C GLY A 103 8.52 14.44 3.33
N GLY A 104 7.30 14.44 3.87
CA GLY A 104 6.68 13.25 4.44
C GLY A 104 6.29 12.22 3.39
N THR A 105 6.45 10.94 3.73
CA THR A 105 6.26 9.80 2.82
C THR A 105 5.25 8.79 3.39
N TYR A 106 4.83 7.84 2.56
CA TYR A 106 3.95 6.76 3.00
C TYR A 106 4.51 5.97 4.19
N ASP A 107 5.81 5.65 4.17
CA ASP A 107 6.40 4.78 5.19
C ASP A 107 6.41 5.38 6.59
N GLU A 108 6.44 6.71 6.71
CA GLU A 108 6.33 7.41 7.99
C GLU A 108 4.98 7.15 8.67
N PHE A 109 3.89 7.00 7.92
CA PHE A 109 2.54 6.79 8.48
C PHE A 109 2.13 5.32 8.54
N PHE A 110 2.59 4.50 7.60
CA PHE A 110 2.07 3.14 7.43
C PHE A 110 3.14 2.05 7.46
N GLY A 111 4.42 2.42 7.53
CA GLY A 111 5.52 1.50 7.33
C GLY A 111 5.63 1.03 5.88
N SER A 112 6.26 -0.13 5.66
CA SER A 112 6.45 -0.69 4.33
C SER A 112 6.13 -2.17 4.32
N TYR A 113 5.30 -2.58 3.38
CA TYR A 113 5.11 -3.99 3.04
C TYR A 113 6.12 -4.41 1.98
N ALA A 114 6.76 -5.55 2.20
CA ALA A 114 7.58 -6.20 1.19
C ALA A 114 6.66 -6.90 0.18
N ALA A 115 6.46 -6.29 -0.99
CA ALA A 115 5.56 -6.82 -2.02
C ALA A 115 5.91 -8.27 -2.47
N CYS A 116 7.15 -8.70 -2.29
CA CYS A 116 7.59 -10.07 -2.58
C CYS A 116 7.03 -11.13 -1.62
N LEU A 117 6.52 -10.74 -0.45
CA LEU A 117 5.90 -11.64 0.52
C LEU A 117 4.42 -11.89 0.24
N TYR A 118 3.87 -11.28 -0.82
CA TYR A 118 2.45 -11.37 -1.17
C TYR A 118 2.26 -11.80 -2.63
N GLY A 119 1.28 -12.68 -2.84
CA GLY A 119 0.76 -13.03 -4.16
C GLY A 119 0.05 -11.87 -4.86
N GLU A 120 -0.35 -12.08 -6.11
CA GLU A 120 -1.13 -11.07 -6.86
C GLU A 120 -2.52 -10.82 -6.27
N ASP A 121 -3.07 -11.79 -5.53
CA ASP A 121 -4.34 -11.73 -4.83
C ASP A 121 -4.21 -11.33 -3.35
N GLY A 122 -2.98 -11.12 -2.86
CA GLY A 122 -2.72 -10.77 -1.47
C GLY A 122 -2.52 -11.98 -0.54
N GLU A 123 -2.44 -13.21 -1.07
CA GLU A 123 -2.02 -14.37 -0.30
C GLU A 123 -0.62 -14.14 0.30
N TRP A 124 -0.45 -14.40 1.58
CA TRP A 124 0.86 -14.37 2.24
C TRP A 124 1.71 -15.56 1.82
N LEU A 125 2.87 -15.31 1.22
CA LEU A 125 3.74 -16.33 0.61
C LEU A 125 4.86 -16.86 1.52
N GLY A 126 5.01 -16.34 2.75
CA GLY A 126 5.98 -16.86 3.72
C GLY A 126 7.29 -16.08 3.87
N GLU A 127 8.18 -16.63 4.72
CA GLU A 127 9.11 -15.97 5.67
C GLU A 127 9.90 -14.74 5.18
N GLU A 128 10.01 -13.73 6.06
CA GLU A 128 10.84 -12.55 5.86
C GLU A 128 12.24 -12.97 5.39
N PRO A 129 12.77 -12.40 4.30
CA PRO A 129 14.14 -12.66 3.93
C PRO A 129 15.04 -12.31 5.13
N SER A 130 15.85 -13.27 5.56
CA SER A 130 16.93 -13.03 6.51
C SER A 130 17.63 -11.71 6.16
N PRO A 131 18.06 -10.89 7.15
CA PRO A 131 18.50 -9.49 6.96
C PRO A 131 19.72 -9.29 6.03
N ASN A 132 20.20 -10.36 5.38
CA ASN A 132 21.26 -10.37 4.39
C ASN A 132 20.79 -10.52 2.94
N ILE A 133 19.48 -10.63 2.64
CA ILE A 133 19.01 -10.59 1.24
C ILE A 133 18.72 -9.15 0.87
N ASP A 134 19.81 -8.50 0.48
CA ASP A 134 19.99 -7.69 -0.71
C ASP A 134 18.74 -7.10 -1.38
N GLN A 135 18.91 -5.85 -1.79
CA GLN A 135 18.03 -4.88 -2.46
C GLN A 135 17.38 -5.37 -3.77
N SER A 136 17.44 -6.66 -4.05
CA SER A 136 16.94 -7.40 -5.22
C SER A 136 15.43 -7.28 -5.46
N CYS A 137 14.62 -6.92 -4.47
CA CYS A 137 13.20 -6.60 -4.70
C CYS A 137 13.00 -5.33 -5.56
N ARG A 138 14.05 -4.52 -5.79
CA ARG A 138 14.01 -3.37 -6.70
C ARG A 138 14.33 -3.70 -8.16
N GLN A 139 14.73 -4.93 -8.48
CA GLN A 139 15.09 -5.31 -9.84
C GLN A 139 14.57 -6.72 -10.17
N ARG A 140 13.32 -6.81 -10.65
CA ARG A 140 12.99 -7.94 -11.54
C ARG A 140 13.39 -7.54 -12.95
N PRO A 141 14.38 -8.20 -13.59
CA PRO A 141 14.50 -8.11 -15.03
C PRO A 141 13.25 -8.73 -15.66
N GLU A 142 12.73 -8.09 -16.70
CA GLU A 142 11.68 -8.62 -17.55
C GLU A 142 12.04 -10.06 -17.97
N ARG A 143 11.10 -11.01 -17.84
CA ARG A 143 11.31 -12.36 -18.37
C ARG A 143 11.60 -12.23 -19.87
N PRO A 144 12.71 -12.78 -20.40
CA PRO A 144 12.85 -12.89 -21.84
C PRO A 144 11.78 -13.86 -22.34
N SER A 145 10.86 -13.34 -23.15
CA SER A 145 9.97 -14.14 -23.98
C SER A 145 10.82 -14.87 -25.03
N HIS A 146 11.41 -16.02 -24.66
CA HIS A 146 11.91 -16.96 -25.65
C HIS A 146 10.74 -17.78 -26.19
N SER A 147 10.06 -17.18 -27.18
CA SER A 147 9.52 -17.95 -28.30
C SER A 147 10.71 -18.58 -29.00
N GLN A 148 10.79 -19.91 -29.01
CA GLN A 148 11.55 -20.63 -30.03
C GLN A 148 10.55 -21.31 -30.97
N PRO A 149 10.60 -21.05 -32.28
CA PRO A 149 10.00 -21.91 -33.29
C PRO A 149 10.96 -23.05 -33.59
N SER A 150 10.47 -24.29 -33.56
CA SER A 150 11.18 -25.44 -34.11
C SER A 150 10.40 -25.95 -35.32
N GLU A 151 10.76 -25.47 -36.51
CA GLU A 151 10.58 -26.20 -37.76
C GLU A 151 11.91 -26.89 -38.12
N PRO A 152 12.02 -27.69 -39.20
CA PRO A 152 11.32 -28.96 -39.46
C PRO A 152 12.35 -30.08 -39.74
N GLY A 153 11.94 -31.36 -39.67
CA GLY A 153 12.83 -32.50 -39.97
C GLY A 153 12.09 -33.68 -40.57
N TRP A 154 11.96 -33.68 -41.90
CA TRP A 154 11.86 -34.89 -42.75
C TRP A 154 13.11 -35.74 -42.48
N TRP A 155 13.15 -37.08 -42.52
CA TRP A 155 12.81 -38.00 -43.62
C TRP A 155 12.67 -39.46 -43.11
N GLU A 156 11.85 -40.22 -43.86
CA GLU A 156 11.87 -41.67 -44.21
C GLU A 156 12.39 -42.74 -43.24
#